data_AF-A0A7D4ZLL2-F1
#
_entry.id   AF-A0A7D4ZLL2-F1
#
_cell.length_a   1.000
_cell.length_b   1.000
_cell.length_c   1.000
_cell.angle_alpha   90.00
_cell.angle_beta   90.00
_cell.angle_gamma   90.00
#
_symmetry.space_group_name_H-M   'P 1'
#
loop_
_entity.id
_entity.type
_entity.pdbx_description
1 polymer ?
#
loop_
_entity_poly.entity_id
_entity_poly.type
_entity_poly.pdbx_seq_one_letter_code
_entity_poly.pdbx_strand_id
1 'polypeptide(L)'
;WIHCHTPAIDASGIVKAVMDELYEYFVDHKLPAMCRISLACCANMCGAVHASDIAIVGIHRTPPIPNDEAIRKTCEIPSTVAACPTGALKPDMKNRTIKVDVEKCMY
;
A
#
# COMPACT_ATOMS: atom_id res chain seq x y z
N TRP A 1 -4.26 0.05 9.49
CA TRP A 1 -4.33 -0.57 10.84
C TRP A 1 -5.76 -0.34 11.36
N ILE A 2 -6.19 -1.02 12.43
CA ILE A 2 -7.60 -1.33 12.83
C ILE A 2 -8.18 -2.61 12.22
N HIS A 3 -8.19 -2.78 10.89
CA HIS A 3 -8.86 -3.94 10.27
C HIS A 3 -8.13 -4.58 9.08
N CYS A 4 -7.40 -3.79 8.29
CA CYS A 4 -6.71 -4.31 7.09
C CYS A 4 -5.39 -5.02 7.44
N HIS A 5 -5.01 -6.04 6.67
CA HIS A 5 -3.77 -6.81 6.81
C HIS A 5 -2.63 -6.38 5.85
N THR A 6 -2.93 -5.55 4.84
CA THR A 6 -1.92 -4.94 3.94
C THR A 6 -1.59 -3.44 4.18
N PRO A 7 -1.89 -2.80 5.33
CA PRO A 7 -1.61 -1.38 5.50
C PRO A 7 -0.13 -1.10 5.79
N ALA A 8 0.45 -0.11 5.10
CA ALA A 8 1.77 0.43 5.41
C ALA A 8 1.71 1.52 6.49
N ILE A 9 0.58 2.25 6.56
CA ILE A 9 0.33 3.31 7.56
C ILE A 9 -1.05 3.13 8.21
N ASP A 10 -1.29 3.81 9.33
CA ASP A 10 -2.63 3.93 9.88
C ASP A 10 -3.49 4.95 9.10
N ALA A 11 -4.80 4.75 9.07
CA ALA A 11 -5.72 5.69 8.42
C ALA A 11 -6.32 6.67 9.42
N SER A 12 -7.02 6.17 10.44
CA SER A 12 -7.77 7.00 11.39
C SER A 12 -6.90 7.98 12.17
N GLY A 13 -5.74 7.53 12.65
CA GLY A 13 -4.81 8.37 13.40
C GLY A 13 -4.24 9.52 12.57
N ILE A 14 -3.85 9.26 11.32
CA ILE A 14 -3.32 10.30 10.43
C ILE A 14 -4.40 11.30 10.04
N VAL A 15 -5.60 10.83 9.68
CA VAL A 15 -6.71 11.74 9.37
C VAL A 15 -7.07 12.60 10.59
N LYS A 16 -7.09 12.02 11.80
CA LYS A 16 -7.32 12.77 13.03
C LYS A 16 -6.26 13.86 13.23
N ALA A 17 -4.97 13.53 13.13
CA ALA A 17 -3.89 14.49 13.28
C ALA A 17 -3.96 15.62 12.24
N VAL A 18 -4.22 15.28 10.97
CA VAL A 18 -4.35 16.27 9.89
C VAL A 18 -5.56 17.19 10.08
N MET A 19 -6.72 16.63 10.44
CA MET A 19 -7.94 17.43 10.61
C MET A 19 -7.92 18.29 11.87
N ASP A 20 -7.15 17.92 12.90
CA ASP A 20 -6.93 18.77 14.07
C ASP A 20 -6.10 20.01 13.70
N GLU A 21 -5.02 19.84 12.93
CA GLU A 21 -4.16 20.94 12.48
C GLU A 21 -4.85 21.83 11.43
N LEU A 22 -5.70 21.25 10.57
CA LEU A 22 -6.39 21.98 9.49
C LEU A 22 -7.83 22.38 9.84
N TYR A 23 -8.25 22.24 11.09
CA TYR A 23 -9.63 22.46 11.51
C TYR A 23 -10.15 23.85 11.11
N GLU A 24 -9.31 24.89 11.19
CA GLU A 24 -9.69 26.26 10.87
C GLU A 24 -10.07 26.48 9.40
N TYR A 25 -9.62 25.62 8.48
CA TYR A 25 -9.98 25.64 7.06
C TYR A 25 -11.27 24.86 6.78
N PHE A 26 -11.69 23.99 7.71
CA PHE A 26 -12.90 23.20 7.56
C PHE A 26 -14.15 23.97 8.01
N VAL A 27 -14.02 24.78 9.07
CA VAL A 27 -15.14 25.55 9.64
C VAL A 27 -15.34 26.93 9.01
N ASP A 28 -14.51 27.31 8.04
CA ASP A 28 -14.59 28.61 7.36
C ASP A 28 -14.12 28.52 5.89
N HIS A 29 -14.60 29.41 5.03
CA HIS A 29 -14.25 29.45 3.61
C HIS A 29 -12.98 30.27 3.35
N LYS A 30 -11.84 29.77 3.83
CA LYS A 30 -10.52 30.44 3.69
C LYS A 30 -9.75 30.07 2.42
N LEU A 31 -10.16 29.04 1.70
CA LEU A 31 -9.44 28.52 0.53
C LEU A 31 -9.98 29.12 -0.79
N PRO A 32 -9.11 29.37 -1.78
CA PRO A 32 -9.50 29.96 -3.07
C PRO A 32 -10.26 28.99 -3.99
N ALA A 33 -10.20 27.69 -3.71
CA ALA A 33 -10.87 26.64 -4.45
C ALA A 33 -11.10 25.42 -3.55
N MET A 34 -11.82 24.42 -4.07
CA MET A 34 -11.98 23.14 -3.41
C MET A 34 -10.63 22.42 -3.30
N CYS A 35 -10.29 21.95 -2.09
CA CYS A 35 -9.13 21.10 -1.85
C CYS A 35 -9.60 19.80 -1.19
N ARG A 36 -9.40 18.68 -1.87
CA ARG A 36 -9.69 17.32 -1.39
C ARG A 36 -8.39 16.69 -0.91
N ILE A 37 -8.32 16.48 0.40
CA ILE A 37 -7.26 15.71 1.04
C ILE A 37 -7.78 14.29 1.25
N SER A 38 -7.11 13.30 0.66
CA SER A 38 -7.50 11.89 0.81
C SER A 38 -6.31 11.03 1.24
N LEU A 39 -6.60 9.92 1.92
CA LEU A 39 -5.59 9.03 2.45
C LEU A 39 -5.84 7.58 2.04
N ALA A 40 -4.79 6.91 1.56
CA ALA A 40 -4.71 5.48 1.34
C ALA A 40 -3.69 4.85 2.29
N CYS A 41 -4.09 3.80 3.02
CA CYS A 41 -3.18 3.11 3.93
C CYS A 41 -2.15 2.21 3.22
N CYS A 42 -2.37 1.90 1.94
CA CYS A 42 -1.43 1.21 1.06
C CYS A 42 -1.71 1.56 -0.41
N ALA A 43 -0.87 1.07 -1.33
CA ALA A 43 -0.98 1.34 -2.77
C ALA A 43 -2.24 0.78 -3.45
N ASN A 44 -3.08 -0.01 -2.77
CA ASN A 44 -4.39 -0.43 -3.29
C ASN A 44 -5.40 0.74 -3.37
N MET A 45 -5.09 1.86 -2.71
CA MET A 45 -5.84 3.12 -2.70
C MET A 45 -7.24 3.09 -2.05
N CYS A 46 -8.04 2.04 -2.26
CA CYS A 46 -9.38 1.82 -1.67
C CYS A 46 -10.31 3.06 -1.66
N GLY A 47 -10.17 3.92 -2.68
CA GLY A 47 -10.87 5.20 -2.79
C GLY A 47 -10.27 6.06 -3.91
N ALA A 48 -10.75 7.29 -4.05
CA ALA A 48 -10.30 8.25 -5.07
C ALA A 48 -8.98 8.96 -4.71
N VAL A 49 -8.12 8.32 -3.92
CA VAL A 49 -6.88 8.92 -3.39
C VAL A 49 -5.91 9.31 -4.51
N HIS A 50 -5.87 8.51 -5.58
CA HIS A 50 -5.05 8.76 -6.77
C HIS A 50 -5.51 9.98 -7.61
N ALA A 51 -6.68 10.55 -7.32
CA ALA A 51 -7.26 11.70 -8.01
C ALA A 51 -7.63 12.83 -7.04
N SER A 52 -6.91 12.95 -5.92
CA SER A 52 -7.11 13.98 -4.91
C SER A 52 -6.10 15.11 -5.07
N ASP A 53 -6.47 16.33 -4.68
CA ASP A 53 -5.59 17.51 -4.73
C ASP A 53 -4.35 17.30 -3.84
N ILE A 54 -4.54 16.67 -2.68
CA ILE A 54 -3.47 16.19 -1.80
C ILE A 54 -3.75 14.73 -1.43
N ALA A 55 -2.80 13.86 -1.70
CA ALA A 55 -2.90 12.42 -1.43
C ALA A 55 -1.82 11.97 -0.45
N ILE A 56 -2.24 11.33 0.65
CA ILE A 56 -1.34 10.65 1.58
C ILE A 56 -1.42 9.15 1.28
N VAL A 57 -0.31 8.56 0.84
CA VAL A 57 -0.26 7.14 0.46
C VAL A 57 0.81 6.42 1.26
N GLY A 58 0.40 5.39 2.01
CA GLY A 58 1.33 4.49 2.68
C GLY A 58 2.08 3.61 1.67
N ILE A 59 3.40 3.58 1.78
CA ILE A 59 4.27 2.75 0.94
C ILE A 59 5.21 1.90 1.77
N HIS A 60 5.61 0.76 1.21
CA HIS A 60 6.74 -0.01 1.72
C HIS A 60 8.04 0.49 1.06
N ARG A 61 9.18 0.16 1.67
CA ARG A 61 10.53 0.46 1.15
C ARG A 61 11.49 -0.72 1.35
N THR A 62 10.92 -1.90 1.53
CA THR A 62 11.68 -3.15 1.64
C THR A 62 11.02 -4.25 0.82
N PRO A 63 11.80 -5.12 0.14
CA PRO A 63 11.26 -6.24 -0.61
C PRO A 63 10.70 -7.32 0.33
N PRO A 64 9.75 -8.14 -0.14
CA PRO A 64 9.23 -9.25 0.66
C PRO A 64 10.32 -10.32 0.88
N ILE A 65 10.36 -10.89 2.07
CA ILE A 65 11.20 -12.05 2.38
C ILE A 65 10.34 -13.31 2.21
N PRO A 66 10.62 -14.20 1.24
CA PRO A 66 9.83 -15.40 1.03
C PRO A 66 9.83 -16.32 2.26
N ASN A 67 8.64 -16.69 2.74
CA ASN A 67 8.46 -17.75 3.72
C ASN A 67 8.05 -19.04 2.99
N ASP A 68 9.03 -19.91 2.74
CA ASP A 68 8.85 -21.13 1.95
C ASP A 68 7.79 -22.08 2.52
N GLU A 69 7.64 -22.15 3.85
CA GLU A 69 6.65 -23.02 4.48
C GLU A 69 5.22 -22.53 4.21
N ALA A 70 5.00 -21.22 4.37
CA ALA A 70 3.70 -20.60 4.08
C ALA A 70 3.37 -20.70 2.58
N ILE A 71 4.32 -20.36 1.71
CA ILE A 71 4.13 -20.39 0.25
C ILE A 71 3.67 -21.77 -0.21
N ARG A 72 4.30 -22.85 0.28
CA ARG A 72 3.92 -24.22 -0.09
C ARG A 72 2.52 -24.62 0.36
N LYS A 73 2.04 -24.07 1.48
CA LYS A 73 0.77 -24.47 2.11
C LYS A 73 -0.42 -23.66 1.60
N THR A 74 -0.22 -22.37 1.30
CA THR A 74 -1.34 -21.44 1.08
C THR A 74 -1.34 -20.75 -0.28
N CYS A 75 -0.20 -20.68 -0.97
CA CYS A 75 -0.09 -19.87 -2.18
C CYS A 75 -0.23 -20.71 -3.45
N GLU A 76 -1.04 -20.22 -4.39
CA GLU A 76 -1.02 -20.69 -5.77
C GLU A 76 0.12 -19.94 -6.50
N ILE A 77 1.20 -20.65 -6.84
CA ILE A 77 2.46 -20.04 -7.27
C ILE A 77 2.33 -19.24 -8.59
N PRO A 78 1.73 -19.79 -9.67
CA PRO A 78 1.52 -19.05 -10.92
C PRO A 78 0.84 -17.70 -10.77
N SER A 79 -0.29 -17.63 -10.06
CA SER A 79 -1.03 -16.38 -9.81
C SER A 79 -0.23 -15.42 -8.94
N THR A 80 0.49 -15.93 -7.94
CA THR A 80 1.36 -15.10 -7.09
C THR A 80 2.50 -14.48 -7.90
N VAL A 81 3.10 -15.23 -8.82
CA VAL A 81 4.14 -14.70 -9.74
C VAL A 81 3.55 -13.66 -10.70
N ALA A 82 2.37 -13.94 -11.26
CA ALA A 82 1.69 -13.04 -12.20
C ALA A 82 1.20 -11.73 -11.55
N ALA A 83 1.04 -11.70 -10.22
CA ALA A 83 0.67 -10.49 -9.49
C ALA A 83 1.79 -9.43 -9.47
N CYS A 84 3.03 -9.78 -9.81
CA CYS A 84 4.17 -8.86 -9.78
C CYS A 84 4.24 -7.97 -11.03
N PRO A 85 4.10 -6.63 -10.92
CA PRO A 85 4.11 -5.74 -12.08
C PRO A 85 5.48 -5.64 -12.78
N THR A 86 6.58 -5.90 -12.06
CA THR A 86 7.95 -5.77 -12.57
C THR A 86 8.60 -7.10 -12.96
N GLY A 87 7.89 -8.22 -12.77
CA GLY A 87 8.46 -9.56 -12.99
C GLY A 87 9.62 -9.90 -12.04
N ALA A 88 9.64 -9.32 -10.83
CA ALA A 88 10.62 -9.61 -9.79
C ALA A 88 10.44 -11.01 -9.16
N LEU A 89 9.24 -11.60 -9.26
CA LEU A 89 8.95 -12.92 -8.71
C LEU A 89 9.20 -14.02 -9.75
N LYS A 90 9.90 -15.09 -9.36
CA LYS A 90 10.12 -16.27 -10.20
C LYS A 90 9.79 -17.55 -9.42
N PRO A 91 9.16 -18.55 -10.05
CA PRO A 91 8.91 -19.83 -9.39
C PRO A 91 10.24 -20.59 -9.18
N ASP A 92 10.44 -21.13 -7.98
CA ASP A 92 11.49 -22.11 -7.71
C ASP A 92 10.89 -23.51 -7.64
N MET A 93 10.96 -24.21 -8.78
CA MET A 93 10.42 -25.55 -8.94
C MET A 93 11.09 -26.59 -8.04
N LYS A 94 12.37 -26.39 -7.66
CA LYS A 94 13.11 -27.35 -6.82
C LYS A 94 12.59 -27.33 -5.39
N ASN A 95 12.41 -26.13 -4.86
CA ASN A 95 11.94 -25.90 -3.50
C ASN A 95 10.43 -25.73 -3.38
N ARG A 96 9.70 -25.80 -4.50
CA ARG A 96 8.24 -25.53 -4.61
C ARG A 96 7.86 -24.21 -3.92
N THR A 97 8.63 -23.16 -4.18
CA THR A 97 8.47 -21.82 -3.57
C THR A 97 8.67 -20.72 -4.61
N ILE A 98 8.82 -19.47 -4.18
CA ILE A 98 9.05 -18.29 -5.02
C ILE A 98 10.36 -17.63 -4.62
N LYS A 99 11.15 -17.17 -5.61
CA LYS A 99 12.30 -16.30 -5.41
C LYS A 99 11.97 -14.87 -5.81
N VAL A 100 12.49 -13.93 -5.05
CA VAL A 100 12.39 -12.49 -5.34
C VAL A 100 13.73 -11.97 -5.87
N ASP A 101 13.66 -11.25 -6.98
CA ASP A 101 14.75 -10.42 -7.50
C ASP A 101 14.64 -9.03 -6.86
N VAL A 102 15.49 -8.78 -5.85
CA VAL A 102 15.43 -7.54 -5.05
C VAL A 102 15.76 -6.29 -5.86
N GLU A 103 16.53 -6.42 -6.95
CA GLU A 103 16.88 -5.29 -7.82
C GLU A 103 15.69 -4.83 -8.67
N LYS A 104 14.71 -5.72 -8.88
CA LYS A 104 13.49 -5.44 -9.66
C LYS A 104 12.27 -5.12 -8.79
N CYS A 105 12.34 -5.38 -7.48
CA CYS A 105 11.27 -4.98 -6.57
C CYS A 105 11.31 -3.46 -6.38
N MET A 106 10.15 -2.81 -6.37
CA MET A 106 10.05 -1.35 -6.23
C MET A 106 9.79 -0.90 -4.78
N TYR A 107 9.71 -1.86 -3.86
CA TYR A 107 9.77 -1.66 -2.41
C TYR A 107 10.93 -2.50 -1.93
#